data_AF-A0A392NNE2-F1
#
_entry.id   AF-A0A392NNE2-F1
#
_cell.length_a   1.000
_cell.length_b   1.000
_cell.length_c   1.000
_cell.angle_alpha   90.00
_cell.angle_beta   90.00
_cell.angle_gamma   90.00
#
_symmetry.space_group_name_H-M   'P 1'
#
loop_
_entity.id
_entity.type
_entity.pdbx_description
1 polymer ?
#
loop_
_entity_poly.entity_id
_entity_poly.type
_entity_poly.pdbx_seq_one_letter_code
_entity_poly.pdbx_strand_id
1 'polypeptide(L)' 'GFPDCYQLRGSVKERYIQVGNAVAVPVALALGYTLGLAIQGLSDNKPLITLPFKYPSCLAQPLAIVEDDDSS' A
#
# COMPACT_ATOMS: atom_id res chain seq x y z
N GLY A 1 -9.19 2.37 5.29
CA GLY A 1 -8.50 1.27 4.60
C GLY A 1 -8.06 1.76 3.24
N PHE A 2 -9.03 2.12 2.39
CA PHE A 2 -8.76 2.87 1.17
C PHE A 2 -7.99 4.16 1.45
N PRO A 3 -7.09 4.57 0.54
CA PRO A 3 -6.52 5.92 0.53
C PRO A 3 -7.60 6.98 0.31
N ASP A 4 -7.40 8.18 0.87
CA ASP A 4 -8.38 9.27 0.76
C ASP A 4 -8.58 9.76 -0.70
N CYS A 5 -7.60 9.51 -1.57
CA CYS A 5 -7.70 9.80 -3.00
C CYS A 5 -8.52 8.76 -3.79
N TYR A 6 -8.93 7.64 -3.18
CA TYR A 6 -9.68 6.59 -3.85
C TYR A 6 -11.16 6.95 -3.98
N GLN A 7 -11.64 7.16 -5.21
CA GLN A 7 -13.00 7.61 -5.48
C GLN A 7 -13.95 6.44 -5.77
N LEU A 8 -14.93 6.22 -4.88
CA LEU A 8 -16.05 5.31 -5.10
C LEU A 8 -17.15 5.99 -5.94
N ARG A 9 -17.77 5.25 -6.86
CA ARG A 9 -18.81 5.75 -7.77
C ARG A 9 -20.14 5.01 -7.60
N GLY A 10 -21.23 5.64 -8.00
CA GLY A 10 -22.60 5.14 -7.83
C GLY A 10 -23.38 5.84 -6.73
N SER A 11 -24.58 5.36 -6.46
CA SER A 11 -25.46 5.82 -5.38
C SER A 11 -24.80 5.65 -4.01
N VAL A 12 -25.34 6.32 -2.99
CA VAL A 12 -24.86 6.18 -1.60
C VAL A 12 -24.86 4.71 -1.17
N LYS A 13 -25.95 3.98 -1.42
CA LYS A 13 -26.08 2.56 -1.07
C LYS A 13 -25.01 1.70 -1.73
N GLU A 14 -24.76 1.89 -3.03
CA GLU A 14 -23.77 1.12 -3.77
C GLU A 14 -22.35 1.37 -3.27
N ARG A 15 -22.01 2.62 -2.92
CA ARG A 15 -20.70 2.94 -2.35
C ARG A 15 -20.48 2.27 -0.99
N TYR A 16 -21.52 2.20 -0.14
CA TYR A 16 -21.43 1.44 1.11
C TYR A 16 -21.22 -0.06 0.87
N ILE A 17 -21.89 -0.64 -0.14
CA ILE A 17 -21.69 -2.05 -0.50
C ILE A 17 -20.26 -2.29 -1.01
N GLN A 18 -19.73 -1.40 -1.85
CA GLN A 18 -18.35 -1.48 -2.33
C GLN A 18 -17.34 -1.48 -1.19
N VAL A 19 -17.51 -0.60 -0.19
CA VAL A 19 -16.63 -0.55 0.99
C VAL A 19 -16.81 -1.79 1.87
N GLY A 20 -18.05 -2.19 2.13
CA GLY A 20 -18.35 -3.31 3.03
C GLY A 20 -17.89 -4.66 2.52
N ASN A 21 -17.86 -4.85 1.19
CA ASN A 21 -17.45 -6.11 0.57
C ASN A 21 -15.95 -6.15 0.21
N ALA A 22 -15.25 -5.02 0.25
CA ALA A 22 -13.84 -4.96 -0.12
C ALA A 22 -12.93 -5.52 0.98
N VAL A 23 -11.79 -6.07 0.55
CA VAL A 23 -10.69 -6.40 1.45
C VAL A 23 -9.98 -5.11 1.89
N ALA A 24 -9.53 -5.06 3.14
CA ALA A 24 -8.75 -3.96 3.64
C ALA A 24 -7.46 -3.77 2.81
N VAL A 25 -7.30 -2.61 2.17
CA VAL A 25 -6.12 -2.27 1.35
C VAL A 25 -4.78 -2.57 2.03
N PRO A 26 -4.56 -2.30 3.34
CA PRO A 26 -3.29 -2.64 4.00
C PRO A 26 -2.97 -4.15 3.98
N VAL A 27 -4.00 -5.00 4.07
CA VAL A 27 -3.86 -6.46 4.03
C VAL A 27 -3.53 -6.90 2.60
N ALA A 28 -4.24 -6.39 1.61
CA ALA A 28 -3.96 -6.68 0.21
C ALA A 28 -2.54 -6.23 -0.20
N LEU A 29 -2.07 -5.08 0.31
CA LEU A 29 -0.72 -4.58 0.07
C LEU A 29 0.35 -5.49 0.68
N ALA A 30 0.16 -5.91 1.94
CA ALA A 30 1.03 -6.89 2.59
C ALA A 30 1.15 -8.17 1.75
N LEU A 31 0.00 -8.76 1.39
CA LEU A 31 -0.03 -9.99 0.58
C LEU A 31 0.63 -9.78 -0.80
N GLY A 32 0.32 -8.68 -1.49
CA GLY A 32 0.91 -8.34 -2.78
C GLY A 32 2.43 -8.21 -2.75
N TYR A 33 2.97 -7.55 -1.72
CA TYR A 33 4.43 -7.44 -1.53
C TYR A 33 5.07 -8.81 -1.31
N THR A 34 4.48 -9.64 -0.45
CA THR A 34 5.00 -10.99 -0.16
C THR A 34 4.94 -11.91 -1.38
N LEU A 35 3.87 -11.81 -2.18
CA LEU A 35 3.74 -12.52 -3.45
C LEU A 35 4.82 -12.07 -4.44
N GLY A 36 5.08 -10.77 -4.54
CA GLY A 36 6.14 -10.22 -5.39
C GLY A 36 7.52 -10.72 -5.01
N LEU A 37 7.83 -10.82 -3.72
CA LEU A 37 9.08 -11.43 -3.24
C LEU A 37 9.17 -12.92 -3.61
N ALA A 38 8.08 -13.66 -3.47
CA ALA A 38 8.04 -15.08 -3.81
C ALA A 38 8.25 -15.34 -5.30
N ILE A 39 7.59 -14.56 -6.16
CA ILE A 39 7.75 -14.66 -7.62
C ILE A 39 9.19 -14.36 -8.05
N GLN A 40 9.87 -13.44 -7.36
CA GLN A 40 11.27 -13.10 -7.62
C GLN A 40 12.28 -14.09 -7.00
N GLY A 41 11.82 -15.10 -6.25
CA GLY A 41 12.71 -16.02 -5.53
C GLY A 41 13.45 -15.38 -4.35
N LEU A 42 12.96 -14.24 -3.84
CA LEU A 42 13.53 -13.50 -2.71
C LEU A 42 12.86 -13.83 -1.37
N SER A 43 11.78 -14.62 -1.38
CA SER A 43 11.13 -15.11 -0.15
C SER A 43 11.87 -16.31 0.44
N ASP A 44 11.87 -16.44 1.76
CA ASP A 44 12.28 -17.69 2.42
C ASP A 44 11.11 -18.69 2.52
N ASN A 45 11.40 -19.92 2.97
CA ASN A 45 10.39 -20.97 3.16
C ASN A 45 9.67 -20.87 4.52
N LYS A 46 9.64 -19.69 5.15
CA LYS A 46 8.98 -19.52 6.45
C LYS A 46 7.50 -19.18 6.28
N PRO A 47 6.64 -19.59 7.23
CA PRO A 47 5.21 -19.28 7.17
C PRO A 47 4.89 -17.81 7.49
N LEU A 48 5.87 -17.04 7.99
CA LEU A 48 5.71 -15.66 8.40
C LEU A 48 6.83 -14.80 7.81
N ILE A 49 6.46 -13.58 7.43
CA ILE A 49 7.38 -12.58 6.90
C ILE A 49 7.12 -11.24 7.58
N THR A 50 8.20 -10.54 7.89
CA THR A 50 8.13 -9.18 8.42
C THR A 50 8.26 -8.19 7.27
N LEU A 51 7.27 -7.31 7.12
CA LEU A 51 7.31 -6.28 6.08
C LEU A 51 8.28 -5.15 6.46
N PRO A 52 9.03 -4.60 5.50
CA PRO A 52 9.96 -3.50 5.77
C PRO A 52 9.25 -2.14 5.89
N PHE A 53 7.92 -2.10 5.76
CA PHE A 53 7.13 -0.88 5.81
C PHE A 53 5.87 -1.07 6.63
N LYS A 54 5.28 0.07 7.00
CA LYS A 54 3.98 0.14 7.67
C LYS A 54 2.99 0.93 6.82
N TYR A 55 1.73 0.54 6.90
CA TYR A 55 0.64 1.34 6.35
C TYR A 55 0.22 2.40 7.37
N PRO A 56 -0.12 3.65 6.98
CA PRO A 56 -0.11 4.20 5.63
C PRO A 56 1.21 4.84 5.22
N SER A 57 2.28 4.79 6.03
CA SER A 57 3.53 5.52 5.74
C SER A 57 4.16 5.12 4.41
N CYS A 58 3.95 3.88 3.95
CA CYS A 58 4.35 3.41 2.62
C CYS A 58 3.61 4.09 1.43
N LEU A 59 2.52 4.82 1.69
CA LEU A 59 1.77 5.57 0.67
C LEU A 59 2.22 7.02 0.53
N ALA A 60 3.05 7.52 1.47
CA ALA A 60 3.59 8.87 1.36
C ALA A 60 4.50 8.94 0.12
N GLN A 61 4.31 9.97 -0.71
CA GLN A 61 5.28 10.21 -1.78
C GLN A 61 6.63 10.58 -1.17
N PRO A 62 7.77 10.11 -1.73
CA PRO A 62 9.05 10.67 -1.36
C PRO A 62 8.98 12.17 -1.65
N LEU A 63 9.11 13.01 -0.62
CA LEU A 63 9.45 14.41 -0.84
C LEU A 63 10.76 14.37 -1.62
N ALA A 64 10.74 14.82 -2.87
CA ALA A 64 11.97 15.06 -3.60
C ALA A 64 12.84 15.94 -2.69
N ILE A 65 13.93 15.38 -2.19
CA ILE A 65 14.94 16.14 -1.48
C ILE A 65 15.48 17.09 -2.56
N VAL A 66 15.00 18.32 -2.56
CA VAL A 66 15.65 19.39 -3.30
C VAL A 66 16.92 19.64 -2.51
N GLU A 67 18.02 18.99 -2.92
CA GLU A 67 19.34 19.38 -2.47
C GLU A 67 19.57 20.78 -3.04
N ASP A 68 19.35 21.79 -2.20
CA ASP A 68 19.75 23.17 -2.47
C ASP A 68 21.29 23.15 -2.41
N ASP A 69 21.91 23.17 -3.59
CA ASP A 69 23.34 23.37 -3.80
C ASP A 69 23.68 24.80 -3.34
N ASP A 70 23.86 24.98 -2.03
CA ASP A 70 24.48 26.18 -1.47
C ASP A 70 25.99 26.09 -1.74
N SER A 71 26.35 26.44 -2.97
CA SER A 71 27.71 26.78 -3.35
C SER A 71 28.19 27.98 -2.52
N SER A 72 29.24 27.80 -1.74
CA SER A 72 30.11 28.86 -1.20
C SER A 72 31.57 28.44 -1.24
#